data_AF-Q8ZXN4-F1
#
_entry.id   AF-Q8ZXN4-F1
#
_cell.length_a   1.000
_cell.length_b   1.000
_cell.length_c   1.000
_cell.angle_alpha   90.00
_cell.angle_beta   90.00
_cell.angle_gamma   90.00
#
_symmetry.space_group_name_H-M   'P 1'
#
loop_
_entity.id
_entity.type
_entity.pdbx_description
1 polymer ?
#
loop_
_entity_poly.entity_id
_entity_poly.type
_entity_poly.pdbx_seq_one_letter_code
_entity_poly.pdbx_strand_id
1 'polypeptide(L)' 'MSALIYYLHFKKKERGTVVAVRIVDLCGVDRSCNAEVRKILNALVERGVAVRHKPGVYLISRRDVDRAIKILTRMI' A
#
# COMPACT_ATOMS: atom_id res chain seq x y z
N MET A 1 9.04 -0.45 -7.70
CA MET A 1 7.97 -1.35 -7.19
C MET A 1 8.34 -2.12 -5.92
N SER A 2 9.62 -2.28 -5.60
CA SER A 2 10.14 -2.94 -4.38
C SER A 2 9.88 -2.15 -3.07
N ALA A 3 9.78 -0.82 -3.16
CA ALA A 3 9.63 0.05 -1.99
C ALA A 3 8.31 -0.14 -1.22
N LEU A 4 7.19 -0.36 -1.92
CA LEU A 4 5.89 -0.59 -1.27
C LEU A 4 5.86 -1.93 -0.52
N ILE A 5 6.41 -2.99 -1.12
CA ILE A 5 6.51 -4.31 -0.48
C ILE A 5 7.40 -4.22 0.76
N TYR A 6 8.55 -3.56 0.65
CA TYR A 6 9.44 -3.33 1.80
C TYR A 6 8.75 -2.51 2.90
N TYR A 7 8.05 -1.43 2.53
CA TYR A 7 7.26 -0.62 3.45
C TYR A 7 6.23 -1.46 4.21
N LEU A 8 5.49 -2.33 3.51
CA LEU A 8 4.50 -3.21 4.14
C LEU A 8 5.14 -4.24 5.07
N HIS A 9 6.29 -4.83 4.71
CA HIS A 9 7.03 -5.73 5.60
C HIS A 9 7.53 -5.02 6.87
N PHE A 10 8.02 -3.78 6.73
CA PHE A 10 8.44 -3.00 7.88
C PHE A 10 7.25 -2.66 8.78
N LYS A 11 6.17 -2.14 8.18
CA LYS A 11 4.92 -1.82 8.88
C LYS A 11 4.27 -3.05 9.50
N LYS A 12 4.49 -4.27 8.98
CA LYS A 12 4.03 -5.55 9.57
C LYS A 12 4.46 -5.74 11.03
N LYS A 13 5.55 -5.11 11.47
CA LYS A 13 6.09 -5.24 12.83
C LYS A 13 5.54 -4.22 13.83
N GLU A 14 4.87 -3.16 13.37
CA GLU A 14 4.30 -2.13 14.25
C GLU A 14 3.09 -2.65 15.07
N ARG A 15 2.62 -1.91 16.07
CA ARG A 15 1.36 -2.26 16.77
C ARG A 15 0.17 -1.61 16.07
N GLY A 16 -1.01 -2.25 16.13
CA GLY A 16 -2.25 -1.71 15.58
C GLY A 16 -3.06 -2.70 14.74
N THR A 17 -4.31 -2.32 14.41
CA THR A 17 -5.26 -3.13 13.63
C THR A 17 -5.18 -2.87 12.12
N VAL A 18 -4.60 -1.75 11.72
CA VAL A 18 -4.51 -1.30 10.33
C VAL A 18 -3.12 -0.74 10.04
N VAL A 19 -2.68 -0.90 8.79
CA VAL A 19 -1.49 -0.26 8.23
C VAL A 19 -1.96 0.91 7.36
N ALA A 20 -1.55 2.12 7.71
CA ALA A 20 -1.74 3.28 6.86
C ALA A 20 -0.59 3.39 5.85
N VAL A 21 -0.93 3.46 4.57
CA VAL A 21 0.00 3.71 3.46
C VAL A 21 -0.28 5.10 2.93
N ARG A 22 0.66 6.03 3.14
CA ARG A 22 0.60 7.36 2.55
C ARG A 22 1.52 7.38 1.33
N ILE A 23 1.00 7.78 0.18
CA ILE A 23 1.81 7.81 -1.05
C ILE A 23 3.00 8.78 -0.89
N VAL A 24 2.83 9.87 -0.15
CA VAL A 24 3.89 10.84 0.14
C VAL A 24 5.06 10.21 0.93
N ASP A 25 4.82 9.19 1.75
CA ASP A 25 5.90 8.49 2.49
C ASP A 25 6.77 7.64 1.56
N LEU A 26 6.25 7.28 0.38
CA LEU A 26 6.92 6.42 -0.60
C LEU A 26 7.55 7.23 -1.73
N CYS A 27 6.84 8.26 -2.20
CA CYS A 27 7.17 8.99 -3.42
C CYS A 27 7.55 10.45 -3.19
N GLY A 28 7.32 11.00 -1.99
CA GLY A 28 7.47 12.43 -1.74
C GLY A 28 6.68 13.28 -2.73
N VAL A 29 7.38 14.16 -3.45
CA VAL A 29 6.80 15.09 -4.43
C VAL A 29 6.82 14.57 -5.87
N ASP A 30 7.38 13.38 -6.14
CA ASP A 30 7.47 12.81 -7.48
C ASP A 30 6.08 12.46 -8.02
N ARG A 31 5.62 13.21 -9.03
CA ARG A 31 4.30 13.04 -9.64
C ARG A 31 4.16 11.73 -10.39
N SER A 32 5.22 11.25 -11.04
CA SER A 32 5.22 9.99 -11.78
C SER A 32 5.09 8.82 -10.81
N CYS A 33 5.91 8.81 -9.76
CA CYS A 33 5.82 7.81 -8.69
C CYS A 33 4.44 7.83 -8.03
N ASN A 34 3.91 9.02 -7.72
CA ASN A 34 2.58 9.18 -7.13
C ASN A 34 1.47 8.56 -7.98
N ALA A 35 1.53 8.73 -9.31
CA ALA A 35 0.55 8.16 -10.23
C ALA A 35 0.64 6.63 -10.28
N GLU A 36 1.85 6.07 -10.38
CA GLU A 36 2.06 4.62 -10.43
C GLU A 36 1.67 3.93 -9.12
N VAL A 37 2.12 4.44 -7.97
CA VAL A 37 1.74 3.89 -6.66
C VAL A 37 0.23 4.01 -6.43
N ARG A 38 -0.41 5.09 -6.90
CA ARG A 38 -1.88 5.22 -6.84
C ARG A 38 -2.58 4.12 -7.65
N LYS A 39 -2.12 3.79 -8.86
CA LYS A 39 -2.70 2.69 -9.67
C LYS A 39 -2.59 1.36 -8.92
N ILE A 40 -1.41 1.06 -8.37
CA ILE A 40 -1.16 -0.15 -7.60
C ILE A 40 -2.08 -0.23 -6.38
N LEU A 41 -2.20 0.85 -5.60
CA LEU A 41 -3.04 0.86 -4.41
C LEU A 41 -4.54 0.78 -4.75
N ASN A 42 -4.98 1.39 -5.84
CA ASN A 42 -6.35 1.21 -6.33
C ASN A 42 -6.63 -0.24 -6.73
N ALA A 43 -5.68 -0.91 -7.37
CA ALA A 43 -5.80 -2.31 -7.73
C ALA A 43 -5.92 -3.23 -6.48
N LEU A 44 -5.33 -2.84 -5.36
CA LEU A 44 -5.53 -3.50 -4.06
C LEU A 44 -6.93 -3.20 -3.47
N VAL A 45 -7.45 -1.99 -3.68
CA VAL A 45 -8.82 -1.62 -3.28
C VAL A 45 -9.86 -2.42 -4.05
N GLU A 46 -9.72 -2.54 -5.37
CA GLU A 46 -10.60 -3.34 -6.24
C GLU A 46 -10.62 -4.83 -5.84
N ARG A 47 -9.50 -5.34 -5.31
CA ARG A 47 -9.38 -6.71 -4.80
C ARG A 47 -9.85 -6.88 -3.35
N GLY A 48 -10.36 -5.81 -2.72
CA GLY A 48 -10.90 -5.82 -1.37
C GLY A 48 -9.88 -5.98 -0.25
N VAL A 49 -8.59 -5.76 -0.52
CA VAL A 49 -7.51 -5.89 0.49
C VAL A 49 -7.02 -4.55 1.04
N ALA A 50 -7.42 -3.45 0.41
CA ALA A 50 -7.16 -2.10 0.87
C ALA A 50 -8.43 -1.27 0.82
N VAL A 51 -8.48 -0.18 1.60
CA VAL A 51 -9.53 0.83 1.56
C VAL A 51 -8.90 2.20 1.37
N ARG A 52 -9.42 2.98 0.43
CA ARG A 52 -9.02 4.38 0.30
C ARG A 52 -9.69 5.21 1.40
N HIS A 53 -8.88 5.77 2.30
CA HIS A 53 -9.40 6.54 3.44
C HIS A 53 -9.51 8.03 3.10
N LYS A 54 -8.47 8.61 2.50
CA LYS A 54 -8.39 10.01 2.10
C LYS A 54 -7.52 10.14 0.83
N PRO A 55 -7.50 11.28 0.13
CA PRO A 55 -6.59 11.48 -0.99
C PRO A 55 -5.13 11.15 -0.60
N GLY A 56 -4.52 10.20 -1.30
CA GLY A 56 -3.14 9.78 -1.04
C GLY A 56 -2.94 8.88 0.18
N VAL A 57 -4.00 8.46 0.88
CA VAL A 57 -3.92 7.60 2.07
C VAL A 57 -4.82 6.37 1.93
N TYR A 58 -4.21 5.20 2.08
CA TYR A 58 -4.86 3.89 1.99
C TYR A 58 -4.66 3.13 3.29
N LEU A 59 -5.67 2.37 3.69
CA LEU A 59 -5.64 1.54 4.87
C LEU A 59 -5.67 0.08 4.43
N ILE A 60 -4.81 -0.74 5.02
CA ILE A 60 -4.78 -2.19 4.83
C ILE A 60 -5.00 -2.80 6.20
N SER A 61 -6.00 -3.68 6.34
CA SER A 61 -6.18 -4.39 7.60
C SER A 61 -4.97 -5.25 7.90
N ARG A 62 -4.57 -5.35 9.17
CA ARG A 62 -3.38 -6.11 9.56
C ARG A 62 -3.41 -7.56 9.10
N ARG A 63 -4.59 -8.19 9.15
CA ARG A 63 -4.83 -9.55 8.68
C ARG A 63 -4.65 -9.72 7.17
N ASP A 64 -4.79 -8.63 6.42
CA ASP A 64 -4.75 -8.62 4.96
C ASP A 64 -3.38 -8.16 4.41
N VAL A 65 -2.42 -7.77 5.27
CA VAL A 65 -1.09 -7.32 4.84
C VAL A 65 -0.35 -8.40 4.05
N ASP A 66 -0.34 -9.65 4.54
CA ASP A 66 0.33 -10.75 3.82
C ASP A 66 -0.35 -11.06 2.47
N ARG A 67 -1.67 -10.93 2.43
CA ARG A 67 -2.44 -11.06 1.19
C ARG A 67 -2.12 -9.92 0.21
N ALA A 68 -2.00 -8.69 0.70
CA ALA A 68 -1.62 -7.54 -0.09
C ALA A 68 -0.22 -7.71 -0.69
N ILE A 69 0.77 -8.13 0.11
CA ILE A 69 2.13 -8.42 -0.37
C ILE A 69 2.11 -9.49 -1.47
N LYS A 70 1.37 -10.59 -1.26
CA LYS A 70 1.23 -11.66 -2.26
C LYS A 70 0.61 -11.18 -3.56
N ILE A 71 -0.38 -10.29 -3.49
CA ILE A 71 -0.98 -9.68 -4.69
C ILE A 71 0.06 -8.79 -5.39
N LEU A 72 0.75 -7.93 -4.66
CA LEU A 72 1.76 -7.02 -5.21
C LEU A 72 2.87 -7.79 -5.93
N THR A 73 3.39 -8.87 -5.34
CA THR A 73 4.44 -9.71 -5.96
C THR A 73 3.98 -10.38 -7.26
N ARG A 74 2.67 -10.59 -7.47
CA ARG A 74 2.13 -11.16 -8.72
C ARG A 74 1.82 -10.13 -9.79
N MET A 75 1.80 -8.85 -9.43
CA MET A 75 1.51 -7.74 -10.35
C MET A 75 2.77 -7.17 -11.01
N ILE A 76 3.94 -7.63 -10.57
CA ILE A 76 5.27 -7.21 -11.02
C ILE A 76 5.92 -8.43 -11.65
#